data_AF-A0A952R2I0-F1
#
_entry.id   AF-A0A952R2I0-F1
#
_cell.length_a   1.000
_cell.length_b   1.000
_cell.length_c   1.000
_cell.angle_alpha   90.00
_cell.angle_beta   90.00
_cell.angle_gamma   90.00
#
_symmetry.space_group_name_H-M   'P 1'
#
loop_
_entity.id
_entity.type
_entity.pdbx_description
1 polymer ?
#
loop_
_entity_poly.entity_id
_entity_poly.type
_entity_poly.pdbx_seq_one_letter_code
_entity_poly.pdbx_strand_id
1 'polypeptide(L)'
;AEVPGSADAISGRAWSLYSLGRDADARAAFTAMGEDGYYGLALIENRAGNIDAAVDLLSRTGRADLLWLATGLLEARDRYTASLPIYLRLARGGSVYADDSAYRAIVLGRRLGRDDVVTEATALLRPGNFFGMLLGHDVSVPDLASAPAIGNELSPATSAALDLATALYVVNEHEAAVGELLLALIAAERAGGQQADVLALIEMLQGMGEYRQSSRAARELLSAGVNDARAWYGAYPAAWPREVMSASAAEGVEPALVWAIMRQESAFFPDAVSVANAQGLMQVIPSTWNWIAELMREQPREPFEPEANIAYGTHYLAWLTRYFSGDIELVIASYNGGQGYVRRLFEADHVGQVKDEFYREIDRSETREYLQRVSENLAVYRALYGEGGAALADLNGN
;
A
#
# COMPACT_ATOMS: atom_id res chain seq x y z
N ALA A 1 -6.58 -17.24 36.69
CA ALA A 1 -6.75 -18.70 36.61
C ALA A 1 -8.03 -18.94 35.83
N GLU A 2 -7.97 -19.67 34.71
CA GLU A 2 -9.17 -19.99 33.92
C GLU A 2 -10.10 -20.87 34.74
N VAL A 3 -11.41 -20.62 34.65
CA VAL A 3 -12.42 -21.42 35.33
C VAL A 3 -12.46 -22.82 34.69
N PRO A 4 -12.26 -23.91 35.44
CA PRO A 4 -12.33 -25.26 34.88
C PRO A 4 -13.66 -25.50 34.16
N GLY A 5 -13.60 -25.91 32.89
CA GLY A 5 -14.78 -26.13 32.06
C GLY A 5 -15.32 -24.91 31.31
N SER A 6 -14.69 -23.73 31.45
CA SER A 6 -14.95 -22.60 30.55
C SER A 6 -14.49 -22.90 29.12
N ALA A 7 -15.05 -22.19 28.13
CA ALA A 7 -14.67 -22.33 26.73
C ALA A 7 -13.15 -22.10 26.52
N ASP A 8 -12.58 -21.09 27.20
CA ASP A 8 -11.15 -20.80 27.18
C ASP A 8 -10.32 -21.95 27.75
N ALA A 9 -10.73 -22.52 28.90
CA ALA A 9 -10.04 -23.66 29.50
C ALA A 9 -10.11 -24.93 28.63
N ILE A 10 -11.24 -25.14 27.94
CA ILE A 10 -11.40 -26.25 26.99
C ILE A 10 -10.48 -26.06 25.79
N SER A 11 -10.48 -24.86 25.21
CA SER A 11 -9.61 -24.49 24.09
C SER A 11 -8.12 -24.61 24.46
N GLY A 12 -7.71 -24.02 25.58
CA GLY A 12 -6.34 -24.08 26.09
C GLY A 12 -5.86 -25.51 26.34
N ARG A 13 -6.73 -26.38 26.87
CA ARG A 13 -6.43 -27.82 27.01
C ARG A 13 -6.25 -28.49 25.65
N ALA A 14 -7.13 -28.24 24.68
CA ALA A 14 -7.05 -28.85 23.35
C ALA A 14 -5.73 -28.47 22.64
N TRP A 15 -5.37 -27.18 22.67
CA TRP A 15 -4.10 -26.69 22.13
C TRP A 15 -2.89 -27.28 22.85
N SER A 16 -2.94 -27.39 24.19
CA SER A 16 -1.87 -28.03 24.96
C SER A 16 -1.65 -29.48 24.54
N LEU A 17 -2.74 -30.25 24.32
CA LEU A 17 -2.66 -31.64 23.87
C LEU A 17 -2.06 -31.74 22.46
N TYR A 18 -2.45 -30.85 21.54
CA TYR A 18 -1.92 -30.79 20.18
C TYR A 18 -0.41 -30.47 20.16
N SER A 19 0.02 -29.49 20.95
CA SER A 19 1.43 -29.10 21.09
C SER A 19 2.29 -30.21 21.70
N LEU A 20 1.72 -31.04 22.57
CA LEU A 20 2.38 -32.21 23.14
C LEU A 20 2.38 -33.44 22.19
N GLY A 21 1.82 -33.33 20.99
CA GLY A 21 1.71 -34.45 20.03
C GLY A 21 0.70 -35.52 20.43
N ARG A 22 -0.20 -35.24 21.38
CA ARG A 22 -1.25 -36.17 21.83
C ARG A 22 -2.48 -36.07 20.93
N ASP A 23 -2.30 -36.37 19.64
CA ASP A 23 -3.28 -36.08 18.60
C ASP A 23 -4.64 -36.76 18.80
N ALA A 24 -4.70 -37.96 19.37
CA ALA A 24 -5.96 -38.63 19.68
C ALA A 24 -6.77 -37.87 20.75
N ASP A 25 -6.11 -37.42 21.81
CA ASP A 25 -6.74 -36.66 22.88
C ASP A 25 -7.09 -35.23 22.42
N ALA A 26 -6.20 -34.61 21.65
CA ALA A 26 -6.43 -33.29 21.06
C ALA A 26 -7.62 -33.32 20.10
N ARG A 27 -7.71 -34.35 19.26
CA ARG A 27 -8.86 -34.57 18.36
C ARG A 27 -10.16 -34.67 19.14
N ALA A 28 -10.21 -35.50 20.19
CA ALA A 28 -11.41 -35.61 21.02
C ALA A 28 -11.79 -34.26 21.65
N ALA A 29 -10.80 -33.49 22.11
CA ALA A 29 -11.02 -32.16 22.69
C ALA A 29 -11.54 -31.16 21.65
N PHE A 30 -10.93 -31.06 20.47
CA PHE A 30 -11.41 -30.17 19.42
C PHE A 30 -12.78 -30.60 18.86
N THR A 31 -13.06 -31.89 18.71
CA THR A 31 -14.39 -32.37 18.30
C THR A 31 -15.47 -31.94 19.31
N ALA A 32 -15.16 -31.94 20.61
CA ALA A 32 -16.10 -31.48 21.64
C ALA A 32 -16.40 -29.96 21.56
N MET A 33 -15.55 -29.18 20.88
CA MET A 33 -15.74 -27.73 20.67
C MET A 33 -16.66 -27.41 19.48
N GLY A 34 -17.08 -28.41 18.69
CA GLY A 34 -17.89 -28.16 17.49
C GLY A 34 -17.14 -27.36 16.42
N GLU A 35 -17.77 -26.33 15.87
CA GLU A 35 -17.20 -25.52 14.77
C GLU A 35 -15.92 -24.77 15.19
N ASP A 36 -15.83 -24.33 16.45
CA ASP A 36 -14.63 -23.68 17.00
C ASP A 36 -13.41 -24.61 17.02
N GLY A 37 -13.64 -25.93 16.99
CA GLY A 37 -12.58 -26.95 16.92
C GLY A 37 -12.08 -27.25 15.52
N TYR A 38 -12.74 -26.78 14.45
CA TYR A 38 -12.42 -27.19 13.08
C TYR A 38 -11.00 -26.83 12.66
N TYR A 39 -10.47 -25.67 13.08
CA TYR A 39 -9.09 -25.30 12.80
C TYR A 39 -8.10 -26.29 13.44
N GLY A 40 -8.27 -26.60 14.73
CA GLY A 40 -7.42 -27.57 15.43
C GLY A 40 -7.50 -28.97 14.82
N LEU A 41 -8.70 -29.42 14.46
CA LEU A 41 -8.90 -30.69 13.75
C LEU A 41 -8.19 -30.70 12.39
N ALA A 42 -8.29 -29.61 11.63
CA ALA A 42 -7.64 -29.51 10.32
C ALA A 42 -6.11 -29.59 10.44
N LEU A 43 -5.51 -29.00 11.48
CA LEU A 43 -4.08 -29.13 11.75
C LEU A 43 -3.66 -30.58 12.05
N ILE A 44 -4.49 -31.31 12.82
CA ILE A 44 -4.26 -32.74 13.09
C ILE A 44 -4.34 -33.55 11.80
N GLU A 45 -5.36 -33.32 10.96
CA GLU A 45 -5.48 -34.01 9.67
C GLU A 45 -4.31 -33.70 8.74
N ASN A 46 -3.90 -32.43 8.66
CA ASN A 46 -2.75 -32.03 7.85
C ASN A 46 -1.45 -32.71 8.32
N ARG A 47 -1.21 -32.77 9.64
CA ARG A 47 -0.07 -33.48 10.23
C ARG A 47 -0.10 -34.98 9.92
N ALA A 48 -1.29 -35.58 9.88
CA ALA A 48 -1.48 -36.98 9.48
C ALA A 48 -1.39 -37.21 7.96
N GLY A 49 -1.24 -36.16 7.15
CA GLY A 49 -1.21 -36.23 5.69
C GLY A 49 -2.59 -36.32 5.02
N ASN A 50 -3.68 -36.21 5.77
CA ASN A 50 -5.06 -36.29 5.30
C ASN A 50 -5.53 -34.92 4.78
N ILE A 51 -4.93 -34.45 3.68
CA ILE A 51 -5.14 -33.09 3.16
C ILE A 51 -6.59 -32.81 2.80
N ASP A 52 -7.30 -33.76 2.17
CA ASP A 52 -8.71 -33.55 1.80
C ASP A 52 -9.61 -33.35 3.03
N ALA A 53 -9.34 -34.07 4.12
CA ALA A 53 -10.07 -33.89 5.39
C ALA A 53 -9.73 -32.56 6.06
N ALA A 54 -8.46 -32.16 6.04
CA ALA A 54 -8.03 -30.86 6.55
C ALA A 54 -8.71 -29.70 5.80
N VAL A 55 -8.71 -29.75 4.47
CA VAL A 55 -9.32 -28.75 3.60
C VAL A 55 -10.84 -28.67 3.79
N ASP A 56 -11.52 -29.81 3.92
CA ASP A 56 -12.96 -29.85 4.21
C ASP A 56 -13.27 -29.16 5.55
N LEU A 57 -12.54 -29.49 6.61
CA LEU A 57 -12.70 -28.87 7.93
C LEU A 57 -12.50 -27.34 7.89
N LEU A 58 -11.43 -26.87 7.24
CA LEU A 58 -11.19 -25.44 7.06
C LEU A 58 -12.31 -24.78 6.24
N SER A 59 -12.77 -25.45 5.19
CA SER A 59 -13.79 -24.91 4.27
C SER A 59 -15.18 -24.77 4.89
N ARG A 60 -15.51 -25.63 5.85
CA ARG A 60 -16.78 -25.58 6.61
C ARG A 60 -16.88 -24.35 7.50
N THR A 61 -15.77 -23.81 7.97
CA THR A 61 -15.78 -22.60 8.82
C THR A 61 -16.33 -21.37 8.09
N GLY A 62 -16.23 -21.34 6.75
CA GLY A 62 -16.56 -20.16 5.94
C GLY A 62 -15.65 -18.95 6.17
N ARG A 63 -14.69 -19.04 7.08
CA ARG A 63 -13.75 -17.97 7.39
C ARG A 63 -12.73 -17.81 6.28
N ALA A 64 -12.57 -16.58 5.80
CA ALA A 64 -11.71 -16.30 4.66
C ALA A 64 -10.23 -16.64 4.91
N ASP A 65 -9.73 -16.43 6.13
CA ASP A 65 -8.37 -16.78 6.51
C ASP A 65 -8.11 -18.29 6.52
N LEU A 66 -9.09 -19.08 6.92
CA LEU A 66 -8.99 -20.54 6.92
C LEU A 66 -9.21 -21.13 5.52
N LEU A 67 -10.06 -20.53 4.70
CA LEU A 67 -10.19 -20.87 3.28
C LEU A 67 -8.88 -20.60 2.54
N TRP A 68 -8.22 -19.47 2.81
CA TRP A 68 -6.93 -19.15 2.23
C TRP A 68 -5.82 -20.10 2.69
N LEU A 69 -5.82 -20.49 3.97
CA LEU A 69 -4.92 -21.54 4.45
C LEU A 69 -5.17 -22.87 3.70
N ALA A 70 -6.44 -23.21 3.45
CA ALA A 70 -6.80 -24.43 2.73
C ALA A 70 -6.24 -24.45 1.30
N THR A 71 -6.21 -23.31 0.59
CA THR A 71 -5.57 -23.26 -0.74
C THR A 71 -4.07 -23.48 -0.66
N GLY A 72 -3.39 -22.93 0.35
CA GLY A 72 -1.96 -23.19 0.60
C GLY A 72 -1.66 -24.66 0.85
N LEU A 73 -2.49 -25.36 1.62
CA LEU A 73 -2.33 -26.81 1.86
C LEU A 73 -2.45 -27.64 0.57
N LEU A 74 -3.33 -27.23 -0.34
CA LEU A 74 -3.51 -27.89 -1.64
C LEU A 74 -2.32 -27.62 -2.57
N GLU A 75 -1.92 -26.36 -2.71
CA GLU A 75 -0.78 -26.00 -3.58
C GLU A 75 0.53 -26.63 -3.13
N ALA A 76 0.77 -26.74 -1.82
CA ALA A 76 1.96 -27.41 -1.26
C ALA A 76 2.05 -28.91 -1.59
N ARG A 77 1.00 -29.49 -2.19
CA ARG A 77 0.94 -30.88 -2.67
C ARG A 77 0.60 -30.98 -4.15
N ASP A 78 0.86 -29.92 -4.90
CA ASP A 78 0.60 -29.80 -6.34
C ASP A 78 -0.87 -30.02 -6.72
N ARG A 79 -1.81 -29.86 -5.78
CA ARG A 79 -3.25 -30.05 -5.98
C ARG A 79 -3.91 -28.77 -6.53
N TYR A 80 -3.31 -28.12 -7.52
CA TYR A 80 -3.74 -26.82 -8.05
C TYR A 80 -5.19 -26.80 -8.55
N THR A 81 -5.64 -27.83 -9.27
CA THR A 81 -7.03 -27.89 -9.75
C THR A 81 -8.05 -27.89 -8.61
N ALA A 82 -7.70 -28.49 -7.46
CA ALA A 82 -8.57 -28.56 -6.30
C ALA A 82 -8.64 -27.24 -5.52
N SER A 83 -7.64 -26.35 -5.66
CA SER A 83 -7.65 -25.04 -4.98
C SER A 83 -8.51 -24.01 -5.71
N LEU A 84 -8.68 -24.13 -7.03
CA LEU A 84 -9.43 -23.18 -7.86
C LEU A 84 -10.85 -22.86 -7.34
N PRO A 85 -11.70 -23.83 -6.94
CA PRO A 85 -13.04 -23.51 -6.42
C PRO A 85 -13.00 -22.70 -5.12
N ILE A 86 -11.97 -22.91 -4.29
CA ILE A 86 -11.80 -22.18 -3.04
C ILE A 86 -11.31 -20.75 -3.32
N TYR A 87 -10.37 -20.58 -4.27
CA TYR A 87 -9.94 -19.26 -4.72
C TYR A 87 -11.10 -18.46 -5.31
N LEU A 88 -11.90 -19.05 -6.19
CA LEU A 88 -13.09 -18.37 -6.74
C LEU A 88 -14.12 -18.05 -5.65
N ARG A 89 -14.30 -18.92 -4.65
CA ARG A 89 -15.15 -18.63 -3.49
C ARG A 89 -14.65 -17.41 -2.71
N LEU A 90 -13.34 -17.32 -2.47
CA LEU A 90 -12.72 -16.18 -1.79
C LEU A 90 -12.82 -14.89 -2.62
N ALA A 91 -12.57 -14.98 -3.92
CA ALA A 91 -12.64 -13.87 -4.87
C ALA A 91 -14.04 -13.26 -4.98
N ARG A 92 -15.10 -14.08 -4.92
CA ARG A 92 -16.49 -13.61 -4.87
C ARG A 92 -16.87 -12.96 -3.53
N GLY A 93 -16.08 -13.19 -2.48
CA GLY A 93 -16.30 -12.61 -1.16
C GLY A 93 -15.74 -11.18 -1.05
N GLY A 94 -16.07 -10.48 0.04
CA GLY A 94 -15.54 -9.15 0.34
C GLY A 94 -14.36 -9.14 1.31
N SER A 95 -13.65 -10.26 1.44
CA SER A 95 -12.55 -10.37 2.41
C SER A 95 -11.27 -9.71 1.88
N VAL A 96 -10.30 -9.48 2.78
CA VAL A 96 -8.94 -9.01 2.41
C VAL A 96 -8.20 -9.94 1.43
N TYR A 97 -8.71 -11.16 1.21
CA TYR A 97 -8.14 -12.14 0.27
C TYR A 97 -8.74 -12.10 -1.12
N ALA A 98 -9.78 -11.29 -1.35
CA ALA A 98 -10.57 -11.38 -2.57
C ALA A 98 -9.72 -11.14 -3.83
N ASP A 99 -8.96 -10.03 -3.84
CA ASP A 99 -8.13 -9.65 -4.98
C ASP A 99 -6.95 -10.63 -5.18
N ASP A 100 -6.24 -11.01 -4.12
CA ASP A 100 -5.17 -12.02 -4.18
C ASP A 100 -5.69 -13.38 -4.66
N SER A 101 -6.89 -13.77 -4.25
CA SER A 101 -7.52 -15.02 -4.67
C SER A 101 -7.94 -15.01 -6.13
N ALA A 102 -8.51 -13.88 -6.59
CA ALA A 102 -8.87 -13.70 -7.98
C ALA A 102 -7.62 -13.75 -8.87
N TYR A 103 -6.57 -13.01 -8.51
CA TYR A 103 -5.31 -13.04 -9.23
C TYR A 103 -4.66 -14.43 -9.23
N ARG A 104 -4.59 -15.11 -8.09
CA ARG A 104 -4.02 -16.47 -8.03
C ARG A 104 -4.83 -17.48 -8.84
N ALA A 105 -6.17 -17.35 -8.87
CA ALA A 105 -7.01 -18.16 -9.75
C ALA A 105 -6.73 -17.92 -11.24
N ILE A 106 -6.41 -16.69 -11.65
CA ILE A 106 -5.99 -16.37 -13.02
C ILE A 106 -4.66 -17.05 -13.35
N VAL A 107 -3.67 -16.93 -12.47
CA VAL A 107 -2.34 -17.55 -12.63
C VAL A 107 -2.46 -19.07 -12.80
N LEU A 108 -3.17 -19.72 -11.87
CA LEU A 108 -3.38 -21.17 -11.92
C LEU A 108 -4.26 -21.58 -13.10
N GLY A 109 -5.28 -20.79 -13.44
CA GLY A 109 -6.15 -21.02 -14.58
C GLY A 109 -5.35 -21.05 -15.89
N ARG A 110 -4.45 -20.08 -16.11
CA ARG A 110 -3.52 -20.06 -17.25
C ARG A 110 -2.59 -21.27 -17.25
N ARG A 111 -1.99 -21.59 -16.09
CA ARG A 111 -1.09 -22.76 -15.94
C ARG A 111 -1.78 -24.08 -16.29
N LEU A 112 -3.06 -24.22 -15.98
CA LEU A 112 -3.84 -25.44 -16.14
C LEU A 112 -4.67 -25.46 -17.44
N GLY A 113 -4.63 -24.42 -18.27
CA GLY A 113 -5.45 -24.31 -19.49
C GLY A 113 -6.96 -24.21 -19.21
N ARG A 114 -7.34 -23.50 -18.15
CA ARG A 114 -8.72 -23.31 -17.69
C ARG A 114 -9.22 -21.89 -17.97
N ASP A 115 -9.53 -21.62 -19.23
CA ASP A 115 -9.99 -20.31 -19.70
C ASP A 115 -11.29 -19.85 -19.03
N ASP A 116 -12.15 -20.79 -18.62
CA ASP A 116 -13.37 -20.51 -17.85
C ASP A 116 -13.05 -19.87 -16.50
N VAL A 117 -12.04 -20.38 -15.81
CA VAL A 117 -11.57 -19.86 -14.52
C VAL A 117 -10.89 -18.51 -14.70
N VAL A 118 -10.05 -18.36 -15.73
CA VAL A 118 -9.39 -17.09 -16.04
C VAL A 118 -10.43 -16.00 -16.30
N THR A 119 -11.45 -16.30 -17.10
CA THR A 119 -12.52 -15.36 -17.44
C THR A 119 -13.30 -14.95 -16.20
N GLU A 120 -13.73 -15.92 -15.39
CA GLU A 120 -14.48 -15.63 -14.16
C GLU A 120 -13.65 -14.80 -13.17
N ALA A 121 -12.41 -15.24 -12.89
CA ALA A 121 -11.57 -14.57 -11.90
C ALA A 121 -11.18 -13.15 -12.34
N THR A 122 -10.97 -12.91 -13.64
CA THR A 122 -10.72 -11.57 -14.18
C THR A 122 -11.93 -10.65 -13.93
N ALA A 123 -13.16 -11.15 -14.10
CA ALA A 123 -14.37 -10.37 -13.86
C ALA A 123 -14.60 -10.04 -12.37
N LEU A 124 -13.94 -10.75 -11.45
CA LEU A 124 -14.01 -10.51 -10.01
C LEU A 124 -12.97 -9.50 -9.50
N LEU A 125 -11.93 -9.20 -10.29
CA LEU A 125 -10.94 -8.20 -9.91
C LEU A 125 -11.50 -6.79 -10.07
N ARG A 126 -11.24 -5.95 -9.07
CA ARG A 126 -11.56 -4.52 -9.14
C ARG A 126 -10.65 -3.83 -10.16
N PRO A 127 -11.19 -3.12 -11.16
CA PRO A 127 -10.38 -2.35 -12.09
C PRO A 127 -9.52 -1.31 -11.33
N GLY A 128 -8.23 -1.23 -11.67
CA GLY A 128 -7.31 -0.21 -11.15
C GLY A 128 -6.63 -0.50 -9.81
N ASN A 129 -6.87 -1.67 -9.18
CA ASN A 129 -6.00 -2.12 -8.07
C ASN A 129 -4.68 -2.71 -8.62
N PHE A 130 -3.71 -2.96 -7.75
CA PHE A 130 -2.42 -3.54 -8.11
C PHE A 130 -2.51 -4.73 -9.08
N PHE A 131 -3.32 -5.74 -8.77
CA PHE A 131 -3.41 -6.94 -9.61
C PHE A 131 -4.12 -6.67 -10.94
N GLY A 132 -5.09 -5.77 -10.98
CA GLY A 132 -5.69 -5.28 -12.22
C GLY A 132 -4.64 -4.63 -13.13
N MET A 133 -3.74 -3.82 -12.57
CA MET A 133 -2.64 -3.21 -13.34
C MET A 133 -1.67 -4.25 -13.90
N LEU A 134 -1.35 -5.32 -13.16
CA LEU A 134 -0.53 -6.42 -13.69
C LEU A 134 -1.17 -7.12 -14.89
N LEU A 135 -2.50 -7.04 -15.02
CA LEU A 135 -3.26 -7.59 -16.13
C LEU A 135 -3.43 -6.58 -17.28
N GLY A 136 -2.85 -5.37 -17.16
CA GLY A 136 -2.91 -4.32 -18.17
C GLY A 136 -4.15 -3.43 -18.07
N HIS A 137 -4.87 -3.44 -16.94
CA HIS A 137 -5.92 -2.46 -16.70
C HIS A 137 -5.32 -1.13 -16.25
N ASP A 138 -5.75 -0.04 -16.87
CA ASP A 138 -5.31 1.30 -16.51
C ASP A 138 -5.74 1.69 -15.09
N VAL A 139 -4.95 2.56 -14.47
CA VAL A 139 -5.35 3.24 -13.24
C VAL A 139 -6.51 4.21 -13.56
N SER A 140 -7.47 4.32 -12.65
CA SER A 140 -8.64 5.18 -12.83
C SER A 140 -8.30 6.65 -12.52
N VAL A 141 -7.45 7.25 -13.34
CA VAL A 141 -7.26 8.71 -13.38
C VAL A 141 -8.06 9.24 -14.58
N PRO A 142 -9.04 10.15 -14.36
CA PRO A 142 -9.85 10.68 -15.43
C PRO A 142 -9.02 11.58 -16.35
N ASP A 143 -9.48 11.81 -17.58
CA ASP A 143 -8.89 12.82 -18.45
C ASP A 143 -9.12 14.21 -17.85
N LEU A 144 -8.07 14.73 -17.19
CA LEU A 144 -8.11 15.99 -16.47
C LEU A 144 -8.38 17.19 -17.38
N ALA A 145 -8.08 17.10 -18.68
CA ALA A 145 -8.38 18.18 -19.62
C ALA A 145 -9.90 18.34 -19.86
N SER A 146 -10.66 17.26 -19.63
CA SER A 146 -12.11 17.22 -19.79
C SER A 146 -12.88 17.16 -18.47
N ALA A 147 -12.17 17.08 -17.34
CA ALA A 147 -12.78 16.98 -16.02
C ALA A 147 -13.59 18.24 -15.69
N PRO A 148 -14.83 18.09 -15.18
CA PRO A 148 -15.67 19.24 -14.84
C PRO A 148 -15.03 20.05 -13.71
N ALA A 149 -14.68 21.30 -14.01
CA ALA A 149 -14.14 22.22 -13.03
C ALA A 149 -15.26 22.77 -12.12
N ILE A 150 -15.04 22.66 -10.81
CA ILE A 150 -15.84 23.39 -9.83
C ILE A 150 -15.53 24.89 -9.98
N GLY A 151 -16.54 25.74 -9.83
CA GLY A 151 -16.36 27.19 -9.95
C GLY A 151 -15.34 27.75 -8.95
N ASN A 152 -14.87 28.98 -9.21
CA ASN A 152 -13.89 29.67 -8.35
C ASN A 152 -14.54 30.69 -7.40
N GLU A 153 -15.85 30.61 -7.20
CA GLU A 153 -16.55 31.48 -6.25
C GLU A 153 -16.24 31.02 -4.82
N LEU A 154 -15.54 31.86 -4.08
CA LEU A 154 -15.10 31.60 -2.71
C LEU A 154 -16.03 32.28 -1.70
N SER A 155 -16.19 31.66 -0.54
CA SER A 155 -16.85 32.31 0.58
C SER A 155 -16.03 33.53 1.06
N PRO A 156 -16.67 34.58 1.61
CA PRO A 156 -15.95 35.73 2.15
C PRO A 156 -14.92 35.36 3.22
N ALA A 157 -15.20 34.30 4.00
CA ALA A 157 -14.29 33.80 5.02
C ALA A 157 -13.02 33.20 4.40
N THR A 158 -13.17 32.37 3.37
CA THR A 158 -12.04 31.78 2.64
C THR A 158 -11.21 32.84 1.95
N SER A 159 -11.85 33.80 1.26
CA SER A 159 -11.14 34.90 0.60
C SER A 159 -10.31 35.70 1.61
N ALA A 160 -10.89 36.04 2.76
CA ALA A 160 -10.19 36.76 3.81
C ALA A 160 -9.00 35.97 4.39
N ALA A 161 -9.14 34.65 4.57
CA ALA A 161 -8.06 33.79 5.04
C ALA A 161 -6.91 33.70 4.02
N LEU A 162 -7.22 33.58 2.73
CA LEU A 162 -6.23 33.58 1.65
C LEU A 162 -5.47 34.91 1.57
N ASP A 163 -6.17 36.04 1.68
CA ASP A 163 -5.56 37.38 1.70
C ASP A 163 -4.64 37.55 2.92
N LEU A 164 -5.07 37.12 4.10
CA LEU A 164 -4.28 37.18 5.32
C LEU A 164 -3.04 36.29 5.24
N ALA A 165 -3.19 35.05 4.78
CA ALA A 165 -2.06 34.14 4.60
C ALA A 165 -1.04 34.70 3.61
N THR A 166 -1.49 35.30 2.51
CA THR A 166 -0.62 35.98 1.54
C THR A 166 0.13 37.14 2.20
N ALA A 167 -0.55 37.97 2.99
CA ALA A 167 0.08 39.09 3.70
C ALA A 167 1.13 38.61 4.72
N LEU A 168 0.82 37.57 5.49
CA LEU A 168 1.74 36.94 6.45
C LEU A 168 2.97 36.36 5.74
N TYR A 169 2.76 35.69 4.60
CA TYR A 169 3.85 35.14 3.79
C TYR A 169 4.82 36.22 3.31
N VAL A 170 4.29 37.35 2.80
CA VAL A 170 5.10 38.49 2.32
C VAL A 170 5.96 39.10 3.43
N VAL A 171 5.51 39.08 4.68
CA VAL A 171 6.30 39.57 5.83
C VAL A 171 7.17 38.47 6.48
N ASN A 172 7.37 37.35 5.78
CA ASN A 172 8.21 36.22 6.20
C ASN A 172 7.71 35.50 7.47
N GLU A 173 6.40 35.57 7.74
CA GLU A 173 5.71 34.83 8.80
C GLU A 173 5.08 33.55 8.23
N HIS A 174 5.90 32.67 7.64
CA HIS A 174 5.43 31.51 6.88
C HIS A 174 4.63 30.52 7.72
N GLU A 175 5.06 30.25 8.97
CA GLU A 175 4.34 29.34 9.87
C GLU A 175 2.95 29.89 10.22
N ALA A 176 2.83 31.19 10.43
CA ALA A 176 1.55 31.83 10.70
C ALA A 176 0.63 31.79 9.46
N ALA A 177 1.20 32.02 8.26
CA ALA A 177 0.45 31.92 7.01
C ALA A 177 -0.14 30.50 6.81
N VAL A 178 0.68 29.46 6.98
CA VAL A 178 0.21 28.07 6.91
C VAL A 178 -0.80 27.77 8.02
N GLY A 179 -0.55 28.24 9.24
CA GLY A 179 -1.48 28.09 10.36
C GLY A 179 -2.87 28.66 10.09
N GLU A 180 -2.95 29.85 9.51
CA GLU A 180 -4.21 30.50 9.12
C GLU A 180 -4.97 29.65 8.07
N LEU A 181 -4.27 29.16 7.04
CA LEU A 181 -4.86 28.33 6.01
C LEU A 181 -5.36 26.99 6.55
N LEU A 182 -4.62 26.37 7.48
CA LEU A 182 -5.05 25.12 8.13
C LEU A 182 -6.30 25.33 8.98
N LEU A 183 -6.41 26.46 9.69
CA LEU A 183 -7.62 26.81 10.44
C LEU A 183 -8.81 27.03 9.50
N ALA A 184 -8.60 27.75 8.39
CA ALA A 184 -9.61 27.96 7.37
C ALA A 184 -10.07 26.65 6.73
N LEU A 185 -9.13 25.73 6.44
CA LEU A 185 -9.43 24.40 5.88
C LEU A 185 -10.33 23.59 6.82
N ILE A 186 -9.98 23.52 8.11
CA ILE A 186 -10.78 22.81 9.12
C ILE A 186 -12.19 23.43 9.22
N ALA A 187 -12.29 24.75 9.15
CA ALA A 187 -13.58 25.45 9.20
C ALA A 187 -14.43 25.14 7.96
N ALA A 188 -13.83 25.16 6.76
CA ALA A 188 -14.49 24.84 5.51
C ALA A 188 -15.00 23.38 5.50
N GLU A 189 -14.18 22.41 5.92
CA GLU A 189 -14.57 21.00 5.99
C GLU A 189 -15.74 20.76 6.96
N ARG A 190 -15.71 21.38 8.15
CA ARG A 190 -16.75 21.21 9.18
C ARG A 190 -18.08 21.83 8.81
N ALA A 191 -18.07 22.92 8.05
CA ALA A 191 -19.30 23.57 7.62
C ALA A 191 -20.04 22.79 6.52
N GLY A 192 -19.48 21.66 6.04
CA GLY A 192 -19.88 21.09 4.75
C GLY A 192 -19.66 22.10 3.64
N GLY A 193 -18.56 22.86 3.75
CA GLY A 193 -18.27 24.05 2.96
C GLY A 193 -18.23 23.80 1.46
N GLN A 194 -18.26 24.89 0.70
CA GLN A 194 -18.26 24.81 -0.75
C GLN A 194 -16.97 24.12 -1.21
N GLN A 195 -17.07 23.17 -2.13
CA GLN A 195 -15.89 22.44 -2.62
C GLN A 195 -14.83 23.39 -3.20
N ALA A 196 -15.25 24.52 -3.77
CA ALA A 196 -14.38 25.59 -4.23
C ALA A 196 -13.49 26.16 -3.11
N ASP A 197 -14.03 26.32 -1.89
CA ASP A 197 -13.26 26.83 -0.74
C ASP A 197 -12.14 25.86 -0.37
N VAL A 198 -12.47 24.57 -0.25
CA VAL A 198 -11.51 23.51 0.11
C VAL A 198 -10.42 23.39 -0.95
N LEU A 199 -10.78 23.44 -2.23
CA LEU A 199 -9.83 23.37 -3.34
C LEU A 199 -8.85 24.55 -3.35
N ALA A 200 -9.33 25.78 -3.17
CA ALA A 200 -8.46 26.96 -3.14
C ALA A 200 -7.49 26.95 -1.94
N LEU A 201 -7.95 26.46 -0.78
CA LEU A 201 -7.11 26.30 0.40
C LEU A 201 -6.05 25.22 0.20
N ILE A 202 -6.39 24.09 -0.45
CA ILE A 202 -5.44 23.04 -0.83
C ILE A 202 -4.32 23.62 -1.71
N GLU A 203 -4.68 24.34 -2.77
CA GLU A 203 -3.71 24.93 -3.71
C GLU A 203 -2.75 25.90 -3.00
N MET A 204 -3.29 26.77 -2.15
CA MET A 204 -2.48 27.73 -1.40
C MET A 204 -1.56 27.04 -0.38
N LEU A 205 -2.07 26.05 0.36
CA LEU A 205 -1.27 25.26 1.31
C LEU A 205 -0.08 24.58 0.61
N GLN A 206 -0.32 23.95 -0.54
CA GLN A 206 0.73 23.28 -1.31
C GLN A 206 1.74 24.26 -1.91
N GLY A 207 1.29 25.43 -2.36
CA GLY A 207 2.17 26.52 -2.79
C GLY A 207 3.10 27.02 -1.67
N MET A 208 2.70 26.87 -0.41
CA MET A 208 3.50 27.20 0.78
C MET A 208 4.27 26.01 1.38
N GLY A 209 4.27 24.84 0.71
CA GLY A 209 5.00 23.65 1.16
C GLY A 209 4.28 22.80 2.20
N GLU A 210 2.98 23.03 2.46
CA GLU A 210 2.15 22.17 3.29
C GLU A 210 1.42 21.15 2.41
N TYR A 211 1.92 19.91 2.42
CA TYR A 211 1.39 18.82 1.59
C TYR A 211 0.59 17.80 2.38
N ARG A 212 0.71 17.75 3.71
CA ARG A 212 0.15 16.66 4.52
C ARG A 212 -1.35 16.82 4.66
N GLN A 213 -1.80 17.99 5.15
CA GLN A 213 -3.23 18.23 5.38
C GLN A 213 -3.95 18.56 4.08
N SER A 214 -3.32 19.30 3.18
CA SER A 214 -3.84 19.56 1.85
C SER A 214 -4.09 18.27 1.05
N SER A 215 -3.16 17.32 1.03
CA SER A 215 -3.37 16.02 0.36
C SER A 215 -4.35 15.11 1.08
N ARG A 216 -4.51 15.24 2.40
CA ARG A 216 -5.62 14.56 3.10
C ARG A 216 -6.96 15.08 2.61
N ALA A 217 -7.18 16.40 2.66
CA ALA A 217 -8.44 17.02 2.25
C ALA A 217 -8.76 16.71 0.78
N ALA A 218 -7.77 16.77 -0.10
CA ALA A 218 -7.95 16.44 -1.52
C ALA A 218 -8.40 14.98 -1.74
N ARG A 219 -7.82 14.02 -1.00
CA ARG A 219 -8.26 12.61 -1.06
C ARG A 219 -9.68 12.40 -0.56
N GLU A 220 -10.11 13.17 0.44
CA GLU A 220 -11.49 13.14 0.91
C GLU A 220 -12.45 13.66 -0.17
N LEU A 221 -12.09 14.73 -0.89
CA LEU A 221 -12.86 15.20 -2.06
C LEU A 221 -12.98 14.11 -3.13
N LEU A 222 -11.86 13.47 -3.52
CA LEU A 222 -11.88 12.39 -4.51
C LEU A 222 -12.75 11.21 -4.04
N SER A 223 -12.66 10.85 -2.76
CA SER A 223 -13.48 9.78 -2.16
C SER A 223 -14.97 10.11 -2.14
N ALA A 224 -15.31 11.41 -2.06
CA ALA A 224 -16.68 11.91 -2.18
C ALA A 224 -17.17 12.01 -3.64
N GLY A 225 -16.36 11.59 -4.62
CA GLY A 225 -16.71 11.62 -6.04
C GLY A 225 -16.47 12.96 -6.73
N VAL A 226 -15.73 13.87 -6.11
CA VAL A 226 -15.31 15.12 -6.76
C VAL A 226 -14.35 14.78 -7.90
N ASN A 227 -14.72 15.20 -9.11
CA ASN A 227 -13.94 14.96 -10.32
C ASN A 227 -13.40 16.27 -10.90
N ASP A 228 -12.53 16.93 -10.15
CA ASP A 228 -11.86 18.18 -10.50
C ASP A 228 -10.34 17.95 -10.53
N ALA A 229 -9.64 18.51 -11.52
CA ALA A 229 -8.19 18.34 -11.67
C ALA A 229 -7.41 18.83 -10.43
N ARG A 230 -7.87 19.90 -9.77
CA ARG A 230 -7.26 20.42 -8.54
C ARG A 230 -7.33 19.41 -7.39
N ALA A 231 -8.41 18.63 -7.30
CA ALA A 231 -8.51 17.56 -6.31
C ALA A 231 -7.49 16.44 -6.59
N TRP A 232 -7.25 16.11 -7.86
CA TRP A 232 -6.25 15.11 -8.25
C TRP A 232 -4.82 15.57 -7.96
N TYR A 233 -4.44 16.77 -8.40
CA TYR A 233 -3.13 17.35 -8.09
C TYR A 233 -2.96 17.59 -6.59
N GLY A 234 -4.02 17.97 -5.88
CA GLY A 234 -4.02 18.09 -4.43
C GLY A 234 -3.75 16.75 -3.72
N ALA A 235 -4.37 15.66 -4.18
CA ALA A 235 -4.27 14.34 -3.56
C ALA A 235 -2.95 13.61 -3.88
N TYR A 236 -2.31 13.99 -4.99
CA TYR A 236 -1.06 13.44 -5.48
C TYR A 236 -0.12 14.59 -5.88
N PRO A 237 0.35 15.42 -4.93
CA PRO A 237 1.12 16.61 -5.26
C PRO A 237 2.51 16.26 -5.73
N ALA A 238 3.06 17.11 -6.59
CA ALA A 238 4.49 17.19 -6.87
C ALA A 238 5.21 17.92 -5.72
N ALA A 239 5.20 17.29 -4.53
CA ALA A 239 5.76 17.88 -3.31
C ALA A 239 7.29 18.06 -3.41
N TRP A 240 7.80 19.21 -2.96
CA TRP A 240 9.24 19.59 -3.08
C TRP A 240 9.78 19.35 -4.50
N PRO A 241 9.20 19.99 -5.53
CA PRO A 241 9.49 19.64 -6.91
C PRO A 241 10.96 19.88 -7.27
N ARG A 242 11.59 20.93 -6.73
CA ARG A 242 13.01 21.20 -6.99
C ARG A 242 13.90 20.08 -6.44
N GLU A 243 13.70 19.70 -5.19
CA GLU A 243 14.49 18.70 -4.48
C GLU A 243 14.30 17.32 -5.14
N VAL A 244 13.05 16.94 -5.42
CA VAL A 244 12.73 15.67 -6.07
C VAL A 244 13.31 15.63 -7.49
N MET A 245 13.09 16.65 -8.32
CA MET A 245 13.62 16.67 -9.69
C MET A 245 15.15 16.64 -9.72
N SER A 246 15.81 17.38 -8.81
CA SER A 246 17.28 17.36 -8.70
C SER A 246 17.80 15.99 -8.28
N ALA A 247 17.22 15.36 -7.25
CA ALA A 247 17.66 14.05 -6.77
C ALA A 247 17.38 12.95 -7.81
N SER A 248 16.21 12.99 -8.44
CA SER A 248 15.83 12.09 -9.54
C SER A 248 16.78 12.17 -10.72
N ALA A 249 17.13 13.39 -11.17
CA ALA A 249 18.06 13.59 -12.27
C ALA A 249 19.48 13.11 -11.94
N ALA A 250 19.94 13.32 -10.70
CA ALA A 250 21.26 12.88 -10.25
C ALA A 250 21.40 11.35 -10.21
N GLU A 251 20.35 10.66 -9.80
CA GLU A 251 20.37 9.21 -9.54
C GLU A 251 19.76 8.36 -10.66
N GLY A 252 19.09 8.98 -11.65
CA GLY A 252 18.36 8.28 -12.69
C GLY A 252 17.12 7.55 -12.18
N VAL A 253 16.48 8.06 -11.13
CA VAL A 253 15.23 7.54 -10.55
C VAL A 253 14.08 8.42 -11.00
N GLU A 254 12.97 7.82 -11.45
CA GLU A 254 11.82 8.60 -11.89
C GLU A 254 11.20 9.42 -10.72
N PRO A 255 10.86 10.71 -10.91
CA PRO A 255 10.23 11.54 -9.88
C PRO A 255 8.94 10.94 -9.32
N ALA A 256 8.15 10.30 -10.18
CA ALA A 256 6.90 9.63 -9.80
C ALA A 256 7.08 8.57 -8.72
N LEU A 257 8.21 7.83 -8.74
CA LEU A 257 8.52 6.83 -7.72
C LEU A 257 8.89 7.48 -6.40
N VAL A 258 9.68 8.56 -6.43
CA VAL A 258 10.06 9.30 -5.23
C VAL A 258 8.82 9.84 -4.52
N TRP A 259 7.89 10.47 -5.26
CA TRP A 259 6.62 10.94 -4.68
C TRP A 259 5.72 9.80 -4.20
N ALA A 260 5.64 8.69 -4.93
CA ALA A 260 4.86 7.52 -4.51
C ALA A 260 5.36 6.92 -3.19
N ILE A 261 6.69 6.86 -3.01
CA ILE A 261 7.33 6.42 -1.77
C ILE A 261 7.08 7.43 -0.65
N MET A 262 7.40 8.71 -0.84
CA MET A 262 7.17 9.77 0.17
C MET A 262 5.73 9.81 0.66
N ARG A 263 4.76 9.67 -0.26
CA ARG A 263 3.33 9.60 0.07
C ARG A 263 3.01 8.44 0.99
N GLN A 264 3.55 7.26 0.70
CA GLN A 264 3.30 6.06 1.50
C GLN A 264 4.03 6.07 2.84
N GLU A 265 5.23 6.63 2.88
CA GLU A 265 6.10 6.61 4.06
C GLU A 265 5.69 7.64 5.12
N SER A 266 5.52 8.90 4.73
CA SER A 266 5.29 10.00 5.69
C SER A 266 3.98 10.74 5.48
N ALA A 267 3.26 10.45 4.39
CA ALA A 267 2.21 11.34 3.88
C ALA A 267 2.70 12.80 3.78
N PHE A 268 3.96 12.97 3.36
CA PHE A 268 4.64 14.26 3.22
C PHE A 268 4.90 15.02 4.53
N PHE A 269 4.99 14.33 5.67
CA PHE A 269 5.34 14.94 6.94
C PHE A 269 6.86 14.93 7.16
N PRO A 270 7.57 16.08 7.13
CA PRO A 270 9.03 16.12 7.22
C PRO A 270 9.58 15.68 8.58
N ASP A 271 8.80 15.82 9.65
CA ASP A 271 9.21 15.41 11.01
C ASP A 271 8.68 14.01 11.41
N ALA A 272 8.32 13.18 10.42
CA ALA A 272 7.80 11.85 10.69
C ALA A 272 8.83 10.94 11.36
N VAL A 273 8.42 10.24 12.43
CA VAL A 273 9.21 9.21 13.10
C VAL A 273 8.37 7.95 13.32
N SER A 274 8.79 6.82 12.77
CA SER A 274 8.11 5.54 12.96
C SER A 274 8.48 4.86 14.28
N VAL A 275 7.76 3.80 14.64
CA VAL A 275 8.07 2.93 15.79
C VAL A 275 9.46 2.27 15.63
N ALA A 276 9.87 1.99 14.39
CA ALA A 276 11.20 1.47 14.07
C ALA A 276 12.28 2.57 14.00
N ASN A 277 11.95 3.81 14.39
CA ASN A 277 12.80 4.99 14.29
C ASN A 277 13.21 5.32 12.84
N ALA A 278 12.32 5.06 11.87
CA ALA A 278 12.48 5.56 10.51
C ALA A 278 12.16 7.06 10.48
N GLN A 279 12.93 7.87 9.76
CA GLN A 279 12.93 9.34 9.92
C GLN A 279 12.66 10.09 8.62
N GLY A 280 11.87 11.15 8.74
CA GLY A 280 11.61 12.14 7.70
C GLY A 280 10.72 11.66 6.54
N LEU A 281 10.77 12.40 5.43
CA LEU A 281 9.85 12.26 4.31
C LEU A 281 9.80 10.86 3.68
N MET A 282 10.96 10.21 3.57
CA MET A 282 11.14 8.90 2.95
C MET A 282 11.41 7.80 3.99
N GLN A 283 11.25 8.10 5.28
CA GLN A 283 11.31 7.14 6.40
C GLN A 283 12.52 6.17 6.30
N VAL A 284 13.72 6.73 6.25
CA VAL A 284 14.95 5.93 6.28
C VAL A 284 15.37 5.72 7.73
N ILE A 285 15.70 4.49 8.12
CA ILE A 285 16.21 4.18 9.47
C ILE A 285 17.68 4.61 9.64
N PRO A 286 18.15 4.97 10.86
CA PRO A 286 19.49 5.53 11.07
C PRO A 286 20.64 4.65 10.58
N SER A 287 20.54 3.33 10.68
CA SER A 287 21.57 2.41 10.17
C SER A 287 21.72 2.51 8.65
N THR A 288 20.59 2.54 7.94
CA THR A 288 20.57 2.72 6.48
C THR A 288 21.00 4.13 6.11
N TRP A 289 20.59 5.15 6.87
CA TRP A 289 20.97 6.55 6.65
C TRP A 289 22.50 6.75 6.68
N ASN A 290 23.16 6.23 7.72
CA ASN A 290 24.62 6.30 7.84
C ASN A 290 25.32 5.53 6.71
N TRP A 291 24.80 4.36 6.35
CA TRP A 291 25.34 3.58 5.24
C TRP A 291 25.18 4.29 3.89
N ILE A 292 24.08 5.01 3.65
CA ILE A 292 23.91 5.86 2.46
C ILE A 292 24.93 6.99 2.45
N ALA A 293 25.15 7.67 3.59
CA ALA A 293 26.17 8.72 3.68
C ALA A 293 27.58 8.20 3.32
N GLU A 294 27.92 7.00 3.79
CA GLU A 294 29.18 6.33 3.43
C GLU A 294 29.28 6.06 1.92
N LEU A 295 28.19 5.59 1.29
CA LEU A 295 28.14 5.38 -0.17
C LEU A 295 28.31 6.69 -0.94
N MET A 296 27.68 7.77 -0.45
CA MET A 296 27.78 9.12 -1.01
C MET A 296 29.10 9.81 -0.69
N ARG A 297 29.94 9.22 0.18
CA ARG A 297 31.24 9.72 0.63
C ARG A 297 31.16 11.06 1.36
N GLU A 298 30.14 11.24 2.19
CA GLU A 298 29.93 12.42 3.01
C GLU A 298 29.63 12.07 4.46
N GLN A 299 29.60 13.09 5.33
CA GLN A 299 29.09 12.92 6.69
C GLN A 299 27.56 12.88 6.64
N PRO A 300 26.91 12.05 7.48
CA PRO A 300 25.45 12.01 7.53
C PRO A 300 24.87 13.40 7.80
N ARG A 301 23.99 13.85 6.89
CA ARG A 301 23.19 15.08 7.06
C ARG A 301 22.02 14.85 8.03
N GLU A 302 21.34 15.93 8.39
CA GLU A 302 20.15 15.90 9.26
C GLU A 302 18.96 15.22 8.56
N PRO A 303 18.44 14.09 9.06
CA PRO A 303 17.35 13.35 8.41
C PRO A 303 16.00 14.07 8.35
N PHE A 304 15.78 15.10 9.17
CA PHE A 304 14.55 15.90 9.10
C PHE A 304 14.62 17.07 8.10
N GLU A 305 15.79 17.37 7.51
CA GLU A 305 15.90 18.33 6.41
C GLU A 305 15.30 17.73 5.12
N PRO A 306 14.24 18.33 4.52
CA PRO A 306 13.59 17.77 3.34
C PRO A 306 14.54 17.47 2.18
N GLU A 307 15.45 18.39 1.87
CA GLU A 307 16.44 18.23 0.80
C GLU A 307 17.34 17.01 1.04
N ALA A 308 17.88 16.86 2.26
CA ALA A 308 18.74 15.74 2.61
C ALA A 308 17.96 14.41 2.57
N ASN A 309 16.75 14.39 3.12
CA ASN A 309 15.90 13.20 3.17
C ASN A 309 15.51 12.69 1.78
N ILE A 310 15.10 13.60 0.90
CA ILE A 310 14.79 13.29 -0.50
C ILE A 310 16.04 12.79 -1.22
N ALA A 311 17.20 13.44 -1.05
CA ALA A 311 18.43 13.02 -1.70
C ALA A 311 18.88 11.62 -1.25
N TYR A 312 18.90 11.35 0.05
CA TYR A 312 19.35 10.06 0.61
C TYR A 312 18.38 8.93 0.27
N GLY A 313 17.08 9.19 0.41
CA GLY A 313 16.05 8.20 0.07
C GLY A 313 16.05 7.87 -1.43
N THR A 314 16.26 8.87 -2.29
CA THR A 314 16.40 8.66 -3.74
C THR A 314 17.68 7.91 -4.11
N HIS A 315 18.79 8.21 -3.45
CA HIS A 315 20.05 7.45 -3.61
C HIS A 315 19.85 5.97 -3.24
N TYR A 316 19.11 5.71 -2.15
CA TYR A 316 18.79 4.34 -1.74
C TYR A 316 17.89 3.63 -2.76
N LEU A 317 16.88 4.30 -3.30
CA LEU A 317 16.06 3.76 -4.40
C LEU A 317 16.92 3.40 -5.61
N ALA A 318 17.86 4.27 -6.01
CA ALA A 318 18.75 4.01 -7.12
C ALA A 318 19.65 2.80 -6.87
N TRP A 319 20.14 2.64 -5.64
CA TRP A 319 20.90 1.47 -5.22
C TRP A 319 20.06 0.19 -5.31
N LEU A 320 18.82 0.21 -4.82
CA LEU A 320 17.90 -0.93 -4.91
C LEU A 320 17.58 -1.28 -6.37
N THR A 321 17.36 -0.27 -7.22
CA THR A 321 17.12 -0.46 -8.65
C THR A 321 18.28 -1.19 -9.30
N ARG A 322 19.53 -0.81 -9.02
CA ARG A 322 20.71 -1.55 -9.48
C ARG A 322 20.76 -2.96 -8.91
N TYR A 323 20.47 -3.13 -7.63
CA TYR A 323 20.50 -4.42 -6.93
C TYR A 323 19.51 -5.44 -7.52
N PHE A 324 18.32 -4.98 -7.94
CA PHE A 324 17.28 -5.80 -8.56
C PHE A 324 17.21 -5.67 -10.08
N SER A 325 18.29 -5.18 -10.73
CA SER A 325 18.39 -5.08 -12.20
C SER A 325 17.22 -4.34 -12.86
N GLY A 326 16.66 -3.33 -12.19
CA GLY A 326 15.55 -2.52 -12.68
C GLY A 326 14.15 -3.08 -12.38
N ASP A 327 14.02 -4.20 -11.67
CA ASP A 327 12.70 -4.75 -11.32
C ASP A 327 12.02 -3.90 -10.23
N ILE A 328 11.16 -2.98 -10.67
CA ILE A 328 10.53 -1.98 -9.81
C ILE A 328 9.69 -2.58 -8.67
N GLU A 329 9.07 -3.74 -8.88
CA GLU A 329 8.24 -4.39 -7.86
C GLU A 329 9.10 -4.95 -6.73
N LEU A 330 10.27 -5.51 -7.07
CA LEU A 330 11.25 -5.95 -6.08
C LEU A 330 11.91 -4.76 -5.37
N VAL A 331 12.15 -3.65 -6.07
CA VAL A 331 12.66 -2.40 -5.49
C VAL A 331 11.69 -1.89 -4.42
N ILE A 332 10.41 -1.72 -4.77
CA ILE A 332 9.38 -1.22 -3.86
C ILE A 332 9.24 -2.16 -2.66
N ALA A 333 9.13 -3.48 -2.90
CA ALA A 333 9.04 -4.45 -1.81
C ALA A 333 10.27 -4.37 -0.88
N SER A 334 11.46 -4.15 -1.44
CA SER A 334 12.70 -4.12 -0.67
C SER A 334 12.94 -2.83 0.09
N TYR A 335 12.31 -1.72 -0.33
CA TYR A 335 12.37 -0.46 0.40
C TYR A 335 11.79 -0.62 1.81
N ASN A 336 10.62 -1.28 1.91
CA ASN A 336 9.95 -1.58 3.17
C ASN A 336 10.48 -2.87 3.83
N GLY A 337 10.51 -3.99 3.10
CA GLY A 337 10.83 -5.31 3.66
C GLY A 337 12.32 -5.59 3.84
N GLY A 338 13.19 -4.75 3.27
CA GLY A 338 14.62 -4.96 3.21
C GLY A 338 15.04 -5.88 2.05
N GLN A 339 16.07 -5.45 1.32
CA GLN A 339 16.64 -6.12 0.15
C GLN A 339 17.07 -7.56 0.40
N GLY A 340 17.59 -7.88 1.59
CA GLY A 340 18.05 -9.23 1.93
C GLY A 340 16.89 -10.21 2.15
N TYR A 341 15.80 -9.73 2.78
CA TYR A 341 14.59 -10.52 2.97
C TYR A 341 13.92 -10.80 1.63
N VAL A 342 13.70 -9.76 0.82
CA VAL A 342 13.04 -9.87 -0.48
C VAL A 342 13.84 -10.74 -1.45
N ARG A 343 15.17 -10.54 -1.57
CA ARG A 343 16.01 -11.40 -2.42
C ARG A 343 15.90 -12.87 -2.02
N ARG A 344 16.03 -13.17 -0.72
CA ARG A 344 15.98 -14.54 -0.22
C ARG A 344 14.65 -15.21 -0.55
N LEU A 345 13.53 -14.50 -0.39
CA LEU A 345 12.21 -15.03 -0.76
C LEU A 345 12.08 -15.23 -2.26
N PHE A 346 12.49 -14.24 -3.06
CA PHE A 346 12.37 -14.30 -4.51
C PHE A 346 13.23 -15.42 -5.13
N GLU A 347 14.40 -15.69 -4.56
CA GLU A 347 15.33 -16.74 -4.98
C GLU A 347 15.05 -18.11 -4.35
N ALA A 348 14.08 -18.22 -3.44
CA ALA A 348 13.73 -19.51 -2.82
C ALA A 348 13.25 -20.52 -3.87
N ASP A 349 13.60 -21.80 -3.72
CA ASP A 349 13.33 -22.84 -4.72
C ASP A 349 11.85 -22.93 -5.14
N HIS A 350 10.92 -22.73 -4.19
CA HIS A 350 9.48 -22.78 -4.46
C HIS A 350 8.92 -21.52 -5.13
N VAL A 351 9.65 -20.40 -5.09
CA VAL A 351 9.31 -19.15 -5.81
C VAL A 351 10.01 -19.11 -7.17
N GLY A 352 11.26 -19.55 -7.24
CA GLY A 352 12.00 -19.74 -8.49
C GLY A 352 12.13 -18.48 -9.35
N GLN A 353 12.21 -17.29 -8.72
CA GLN A 353 12.23 -15.99 -9.41
C GLN A 353 10.98 -15.71 -10.27
N VAL A 354 9.84 -16.32 -9.93
CA VAL A 354 8.55 -16.08 -10.58
C VAL A 354 7.75 -15.07 -9.76
N LYS A 355 7.41 -13.92 -10.34
CA LYS A 355 6.68 -12.85 -9.62
C LYS A 355 5.32 -13.31 -9.10
N ASP A 356 4.58 -14.08 -9.88
CA ASP A 356 3.28 -14.63 -9.48
C ASP A 356 3.38 -15.53 -8.24
N GLU A 357 4.51 -16.22 -8.06
CA GLU A 357 4.80 -17.01 -6.84
C GLU A 357 5.30 -16.11 -5.71
N PHE A 358 6.12 -15.10 -6.02
CA PHE A 358 6.58 -14.13 -5.04
C PHE A 358 5.41 -13.40 -4.38
N TYR A 359 4.41 -12.94 -5.14
CA TYR A 359 3.22 -12.30 -4.59
C TYR A 359 2.41 -13.22 -3.68
N ARG A 360 2.39 -14.52 -4.01
CA ARG A 360 1.75 -15.54 -3.17
C ARG A 360 2.52 -15.78 -1.87
N GLU A 361 3.84 -15.67 -1.90
CA GLU A 361 4.75 -15.90 -0.77
C GLU A 361 4.78 -14.73 0.22
N ILE A 362 4.73 -13.49 -0.27
CA ILE A 362 4.67 -12.31 0.61
C ILE A 362 3.25 -11.98 1.06
N ASP A 363 2.28 -12.86 0.81
CA ASP A 363 0.87 -12.62 1.12
C ASP A 363 0.66 -12.16 2.58
N ARG A 364 -0.13 -11.09 2.76
CA ARG A 364 -0.43 -10.49 4.07
C ARG A 364 0.77 -10.00 4.90
N SER A 365 1.96 -9.87 4.30
CA SER A 365 3.05 -9.13 4.93
C SER A 365 2.84 -7.62 4.78
N GLU A 366 3.41 -6.83 5.70
CA GLU A 366 3.50 -5.37 5.55
C GLU A 366 4.10 -4.99 4.19
N THR A 367 5.12 -5.74 3.76
CA THR A 367 5.78 -5.59 2.46
C THR A 367 4.84 -5.78 1.28
N ARG A 368 3.87 -6.70 1.35
CA ARG A 368 2.89 -6.90 0.29
C ARG A 368 1.93 -5.74 0.18
N GLU A 369 1.41 -5.28 1.31
CA GLU A 369 0.51 -4.14 1.40
C GLU A 369 1.21 -2.86 0.92
N TYR A 370 2.46 -2.68 1.33
CA TYR A 370 3.32 -1.59 0.87
C TYR A 370 3.53 -1.63 -0.65
N LEU A 371 3.87 -2.81 -1.20
CA LEU A 371 4.03 -2.99 -2.64
C LEU A 371 2.78 -2.59 -3.42
N GLN A 372 1.60 -3.06 -3.01
CA GLN A 372 0.34 -2.68 -3.68
C GLN A 372 0.14 -1.17 -3.67
N ARG A 373 0.24 -0.54 -2.50
CA ARG A 373 -0.04 0.89 -2.34
C ARG A 373 0.94 1.78 -3.11
N VAL A 374 2.23 1.49 -3.04
CA VAL A 374 3.22 2.28 -3.76
C VAL A 374 3.07 2.10 -5.26
N SER A 375 2.82 0.88 -5.75
CA SER A 375 2.57 0.65 -7.17
C SER A 375 1.31 1.38 -7.68
N GLU A 376 0.24 1.40 -6.90
CA GLU A 376 -0.98 2.18 -7.22
C GLU A 376 -0.71 3.68 -7.21
N ASN A 377 0.00 4.19 -6.20
CA ASN A 377 0.41 5.60 -6.15
C ASN A 377 1.29 5.96 -7.35
N LEU A 378 2.26 5.11 -7.68
CA LEU A 378 3.19 5.29 -8.80
C LEU A 378 2.43 5.38 -10.13
N ALA A 379 1.43 4.52 -10.34
CA ALA A 379 0.59 4.58 -11.53
C ALA A 379 -0.16 5.91 -11.63
N VAL A 380 -0.73 6.41 -10.53
CA VAL A 380 -1.39 7.73 -10.52
C VAL A 380 -0.39 8.85 -10.80
N TYR A 381 0.78 8.86 -10.14
CA TYR A 381 1.82 9.86 -10.40
C TYR A 381 2.29 9.83 -11.86
N ARG A 382 2.47 8.64 -12.46
CA ARG A 382 2.82 8.52 -13.88
C ARG A 382 1.71 9.03 -14.80
N ALA A 383 0.44 8.82 -14.46
CA ALA A 383 -0.68 9.35 -15.23
C ALA A 383 -0.76 10.89 -15.16
N LEU A 384 -0.54 11.46 -13.97
CA LEU A 384 -0.60 12.91 -13.76
C LEU A 384 0.62 13.65 -14.31
N TYR A 385 1.80 13.07 -14.17
CA TYR A 385 3.07 13.74 -14.40
C TYR A 385 3.94 13.10 -15.48
N GLY A 386 3.69 11.88 -15.98
CA GLY A 386 4.57 11.24 -16.99
C GLY A 386 4.64 11.96 -18.35
N GLU A 387 5.36 11.41 -19.34
CA GLU A 387 5.60 12.01 -20.67
C GLU A 387 4.33 12.25 -21.56
N GLY A 388 3.12 12.08 -21.01
CA GLY A 388 1.85 12.50 -21.60
C GLY A 388 0.94 13.31 -20.65
N GLY A 389 1.34 13.50 -19.39
CA GLY A 389 0.68 14.38 -18.43
C GLY A 389 1.21 15.79 -18.57
N ALA A 390 0.35 16.79 -18.71
CA ALA A 390 0.72 18.17 -19.03
C ALA A 390 1.64 18.86 -17.99
N ALA A 391 1.92 18.23 -16.84
CA ALA A 391 2.45 18.89 -15.65
C ALA A 391 3.99 18.83 -15.47
N LEU A 392 4.74 17.88 -16.04
CA LEU A 392 6.20 17.81 -15.80
C LEU A 392 6.98 18.97 -16.46
N ALA A 393 6.47 19.53 -17.56
CA ALA A 393 7.14 20.63 -18.24
C ALA A 393 7.16 21.92 -17.38
N ASP A 394 6.09 22.18 -16.62
CA ASP A 394 5.98 23.35 -15.75
C ASP A 394 6.77 23.21 -14.44
N LEU A 395 6.99 21.97 -13.97
CA LEU A 395 7.77 21.68 -12.76
C LEU A 395 9.29 21.77 -12.95
N ASN A 396 9.77 21.72 -14.19
CA ASN A 396 11.18 21.87 -14.55
C ASN A 396 11.65 23.34 -14.59
N GLY A 397 10.74 24.30 -14.39
CA GLY A 397 11.08 25.72 -14.29
C GLY A 397 11.60 26.33 -15.58
N ASN A 398 10.70 27.01 -16.29
CA ASN A 398 10.97 28.41 -16.65
C ASN A 398 10.41 29.31 -15.55
#